data_AF-A0A496SF53-F1
#
_entry.id   AF-A0A496SF53-F1
#
_cell.length_a   1.000
_cell.length_b   1.000
_cell.length_c   1.000
_cell.angle_alpha   90.00
_cell.angle_beta   90.00
_cell.angle_gamma   90.00
#
_symmetry.space_group_name_H-M   'P 1'
#
loop_
_entity.id
_entity.type
_entity.pdbx_description
1 polymer ?
#
loop_
_entity_poly.entity_id
_entity_poly.type
_entity_poly.pdbx_seq_one_letter_code
_entity_poly.pdbx_strand_id
1 'polypeptide(L)'
;MLLWTLLLCSSFLPRGPSSATSAGSWEAVRSEHGEVLYLPPYRDLALRVAEVLDREYERVGRGVGYEGKAPVRAFLAPSEEAFDRLTSGRVPDWGKGCALPAYGVIVLQPFREGPGDLGTTLAHEVSHVLLHRAVGGRPLPRWFDEGVAMWYALEWGRAQSFRLALASLLGRLVPLEEVDEVLSFSPEKAELAYAESFSAVVFLLSRYGGDSVRRVTKFMREGDSFPEALSRTTGLSYDAFLEEWRSYVWRKYNIVLVLSEGPYLWVGVALLFILVYMVKRRKARRMEEEWEEEGWE
;
A
#
# COMPACT_ATOMS: atom_id res chain seq x y z
N MET A 1 -21.95 25.15 -4.32
CA MET A 1 -21.90 25.77 -5.66
C MET A 1 -20.62 26.58 -5.78
N LEU A 2 -19.64 26.09 -6.51
CA LEU A 2 -18.58 26.90 -7.12
C LEU A 2 -18.01 26.07 -8.28
N LEU A 3 -18.61 26.32 -9.45
CA LEU A 3 -18.12 25.94 -10.76
C LEU A 3 -16.78 26.62 -11.02
N TRP A 4 -15.77 25.88 -11.49
CA TRP A 4 -14.71 26.42 -12.35
C TRP A 4 -14.42 25.45 -13.50
N THR A 5 -15.18 25.69 -14.58
CA THR A 5 -14.74 25.72 -16.00
C THR A 5 -13.79 24.66 -16.53
N LEU A 6 -14.40 23.76 -17.32
CA LEU A 6 -13.89 23.26 -18.59
C LEU A 6 -13.28 24.41 -19.42
N LEU A 7 -12.03 24.25 -19.86
CA LEU A 7 -11.49 24.93 -21.03
C LEU A 7 -10.66 23.95 -21.85
N LEU A 8 -11.02 23.92 -23.14
CA LEU A 8 -10.42 23.13 -24.21
C LEU A 8 -8.94 23.46 -24.39
N CYS A 9 -8.12 22.41 -24.48
CA CYS A 9 -6.93 22.42 -25.32
C CYS A 9 -6.88 21.07 -26.05
N SER A 10 -7.58 21.01 -27.17
CA SER A 10 -7.30 20.03 -28.21
C SER A 10 -5.92 20.34 -28.79
N SER A 11 -5.13 19.31 -29.08
CA SER A 11 -3.73 19.32 -29.51
C SER A 11 -2.69 19.52 -28.40
N PHE A 12 -2.17 18.42 -27.85
CA PHE A 12 -0.74 18.20 -27.55
C PHE A 12 -0.59 16.77 -26.97
N LEU A 13 -0.75 15.75 -27.82
CA LEU A 13 -0.01 14.50 -27.61
C LEU A 13 1.47 14.85 -27.79
N PRO A 14 2.38 14.47 -26.89
CA PRO A 14 3.80 14.74 -27.08
C PRO A 14 4.27 14.00 -28.34
N ARG A 15 4.50 14.75 -29.42
CA ARG A 15 5.35 14.27 -30.50
C ARG A 15 6.72 14.01 -29.89
N GLY A 16 7.27 12.81 -30.13
CA GLY A 16 8.59 12.44 -29.64
C GLY A 16 9.65 13.50 -29.98
N PRO A 17 10.64 13.72 -29.10
CA PRO A 17 11.60 14.80 -29.27
C PRO A 17 12.46 14.58 -30.52
N SER A 18 12.49 15.61 -31.38
CA SER A 18 13.46 15.73 -32.45
C SER A 18 14.70 16.47 -31.93
N SER A 19 15.85 15.87 -32.19
CA SER A 19 17.23 16.37 -32.12
C SER A 19 17.90 16.66 -30.76
N ALA A 20 18.78 15.70 -30.43
CA ALA A 20 20.21 15.89 -30.09
C ALA A 20 20.62 16.12 -28.62
N THR A 21 20.65 15.00 -27.89
CA THR A 21 21.85 14.52 -27.17
C THR A 21 21.78 13.00 -27.25
N SER A 22 22.89 12.28 -27.41
CA SER A 22 22.94 10.85 -27.77
C SER A 22 22.47 9.89 -26.66
N ALA A 23 21.24 10.05 -26.19
CA ALA A 23 20.44 9.02 -25.54
C ALA A 23 19.54 8.43 -26.63
N GLY A 24 19.47 7.10 -26.74
CA GLY A 24 18.73 6.42 -27.82
C GLY A 24 17.27 6.88 -27.94
N SER A 25 16.65 6.65 -29.10
CA SER A 25 15.21 6.81 -29.27
C SER A 25 14.45 5.84 -28.37
N TRP A 26 13.30 6.27 -27.84
CA TRP A 26 12.38 5.36 -27.15
C TRP A 26 11.94 4.23 -28.09
N GLU A 27 12.05 3.00 -27.59
CA GLU A 27 11.54 1.79 -28.22
C GLU A 27 10.37 1.23 -27.40
N ALA A 28 9.60 0.30 -27.97
CA ALA A 28 8.47 -0.31 -27.31
C ALA A 28 8.46 -1.84 -27.47
N VAL A 29 8.27 -2.54 -26.36
CA VAL A 29 7.86 -3.95 -26.35
C VAL A 29 6.35 -3.99 -26.23
N ARG A 30 5.66 -4.66 -27.15
CA ARG A 30 4.21 -4.90 -27.06
C ARG A 30 3.93 -6.18 -26.28
N SER A 31 2.86 -6.16 -25.50
CA SER A 31 2.33 -7.28 -24.73
C SER A 31 0.84 -7.49 -25.05
N GLU A 32 0.20 -8.52 -24.49
CA GLU A 32 -1.23 -8.75 -24.72
C GLU A 32 -2.09 -7.60 -24.18
N HIS A 33 -1.72 -7.06 -23.02
CA HIS A 33 -2.48 -6.04 -22.30
C HIS A 33 -1.87 -4.64 -22.35
N GLY A 34 -0.85 -4.42 -23.18
CA GLY A 34 -0.18 -3.13 -23.19
C GLY A 34 1.08 -3.01 -24.04
N GLU A 35 1.88 -2.01 -23.69
CA GLU A 35 3.22 -1.81 -24.21
C GLU A 35 4.13 -1.21 -23.13
N VAL A 36 5.42 -1.56 -23.21
CA VAL A 36 6.47 -1.05 -22.33
C VAL A 36 7.41 -0.21 -23.18
N LEU A 37 7.46 1.08 -22.89
CA LEU A 37 8.36 2.05 -23.52
C LEU A 37 9.67 2.13 -22.74
N TYR A 38 10.80 1.99 -23.44
CA TYR A 38 12.13 1.89 -22.84
C TYR A 38 13.20 2.53 -23.73
N LEU A 39 14.37 2.82 -23.15
CA LEU A 39 15.60 3.14 -23.92
C LEU A 39 16.42 1.87 -24.16
N PRO A 40 17.17 1.73 -25.28
CA PRO A 40 17.80 0.48 -25.69
C PRO A 40 18.54 -0.32 -24.60
N PRO A 41 19.27 0.30 -23.64
CA PRO A 41 19.90 -0.44 -22.53
C PRO A 41 18.94 -1.25 -21.65
N TYR A 42 17.65 -0.91 -21.61
CA TYR A 42 16.64 -1.57 -20.78
C TYR A 42 15.82 -2.64 -21.53
N ARG A 43 16.21 -3.05 -22.75
CA ARG A 43 15.43 -3.99 -23.57
C ARG A 43 15.03 -5.27 -22.84
N ASP A 44 16.00 -5.94 -22.21
CA ASP A 44 15.73 -7.21 -21.52
C ASP A 44 14.84 -7.01 -20.28
N LEU A 45 14.95 -5.84 -19.63
CA LEU A 45 14.06 -5.49 -18.54
C LEU A 45 12.65 -5.21 -19.06
N ALA A 46 12.51 -4.52 -20.19
CA ALA A 46 11.22 -4.22 -20.81
C ALA A 46 10.45 -5.49 -21.20
N LEU A 47 11.15 -6.51 -21.72
CA LEU A 47 10.56 -7.83 -21.99
C LEU A 47 10.02 -8.48 -20.72
N ARG A 48 10.79 -8.47 -19.62
CA ARG A 48 10.32 -9.00 -18.32
C ARG A 48 9.15 -8.20 -17.76
N VAL A 49 9.20 -6.87 -17.85
CA VAL A 49 8.12 -5.98 -17.41
C VAL A 49 6.84 -6.23 -18.21
N ALA A 50 6.94 -6.50 -19.52
CA ALA A 50 5.80 -6.84 -20.36
C ALA A 50 5.13 -8.17 -19.92
N GLU A 51 5.90 -9.20 -19.62
CA GLU A 51 5.38 -10.47 -19.10
C GLU A 51 4.69 -10.30 -17.73
N VAL A 52 5.30 -9.52 -16.84
CA VAL A 52 4.70 -9.21 -15.53
C VAL A 52 3.44 -8.39 -15.72
N LEU A 53 3.45 -7.37 -16.59
CA LEU A 53 2.29 -6.54 -16.89
C LEU A 53 1.09 -7.39 -17.30
N ASP A 54 1.27 -8.34 -18.22
CA ASP A 54 0.17 -9.18 -18.69
C ASP A 54 -0.39 -10.07 -17.56
N ARG A 55 0.49 -10.68 -16.78
CA ARG A 55 0.09 -11.51 -15.63
C ARG A 55 -0.66 -10.70 -14.58
N GLU A 56 -0.16 -9.53 -14.22
CA GLU A 56 -0.76 -8.67 -13.20
C GLU A 56 -2.04 -8.03 -13.70
N TYR A 57 -2.12 -7.64 -14.97
CA TYR A 57 -3.35 -7.12 -15.56
C TYR A 57 -4.50 -8.11 -15.42
N GLU A 58 -4.26 -9.38 -15.74
CA GLU A 58 -5.23 -10.45 -15.63
C GLU A 58 -5.61 -10.75 -14.18
N ARG A 59 -4.62 -10.89 -13.29
CA ARG A 59 -4.85 -11.20 -11.88
C ARG A 59 -5.63 -10.09 -11.17
N VAL A 60 -5.18 -8.84 -11.34
CA VAL A 60 -5.78 -7.66 -10.73
C VAL A 60 -7.13 -7.37 -11.38
N GLY A 61 -7.21 -7.36 -12.71
CA GLY A 61 -8.43 -7.08 -13.47
C GLY A 61 -9.55 -8.02 -13.09
N ARG A 62 -9.26 -9.33 -13.02
CA ARG A 62 -10.19 -10.30 -12.43
C ARG A 62 -10.52 -9.88 -11.02
N GLY A 63 -9.54 -9.65 -10.15
CA GLY A 63 -9.75 -9.27 -8.75
C GLY A 63 -10.71 -8.10 -8.50
N VAL A 64 -10.51 -7.00 -9.21
CA VAL A 64 -11.28 -5.75 -9.07
C VAL A 64 -12.56 -5.72 -9.90
N GLY A 65 -12.82 -6.73 -10.75
CA GLY A 65 -14.01 -6.78 -11.58
C GLY A 65 -13.94 -5.93 -12.85
N TYR A 66 -12.75 -5.70 -13.39
CA TYR A 66 -12.59 -5.04 -14.67
C TYR A 66 -12.59 -6.07 -15.81
N GLU A 67 -13.59 -5.97 -16.69
CA GLU A 67 -13.81 -6.89 -17.83
C GLU A 67 -13.41 -6.27 -19.19
N GLY A 68 -12.89 -5.04 -19.18
CA GLY A 68 -12.46 -4.36 -20.41
C GLY A 68 -11.10 -4.84 -20.92
N LYS A 69 -10.72 -4.34 -22.11
CA LYS A 69 -9.47 -4.71 -22.79
C LYS A 69 -8.55 -3.51 -23.10
N ALA A 70 -8.81 -2.35 -22.49
CA ALA A 70 -8.00 -1.16 -22.73
C ALA A 70 -6.52 -1.41 -22.34
N PRO A 71 -5.55 -1.09 -23.22
CA PRO A 71 -4.14 -1.37 -22.95
C PRO A 71 -3.58 -0.46 -21.86
N VAL A 72 -2.52 -0.91 -21.18
CA VAL A 72 -1.70 -0.10 -20.26
C VAL A 72 -0.36 0.24 -20.92
N ARG A 73 0.10 1.48 -20.77
CA ARG A 73 1.41 1.92 -21.25
C ARG A 73 2.35 2.11 -20.08
N ALA A 74 3.39 1.29 -19.98
CA ALA A 74 4.41 1.42 -18.94
C ALA A 74 5.67 2.10 -19.50
N PHE A 75 6.21 3.09 -18.80
CA PHE A 75 7.45 3.77 -19.16
C PHE A 75 8.55 3.39 -18.19
N LEU A 76 9.70 2.96 -18.71
CA LEU A 76 10.92 2.76 -17.93
C LEU A 76 11.74 4.05 -17.93
N ALA A 77 11.60 4.85 -16.87
CA ALA A 77 12.31 6.11 -16.75
C ALA A 77 13.81 5.87 -16.49
N PRO A 78 14.73 6.28 -17.38
CA PRO A 78 16.15 5.97 -17.23
C PRO A 78 16.86 6.77 -16.13
N SER A 79 16.24 7.83 -15.62
CA SER A 79 16.79 8.71 -14.58
C SER A 79 15.68 9.42 -13.80
N GLU A 80 16.04 10.04 -12.69
CA GLU A 80 15.12 10.84 -11.87
C GLU A 80 14.54 12.02 -12.66
N GLU A 81 15.35 12.73 -13.44
CA GLU A 81 14.87 13.84 -14.27
C GLU A 81 13.93 13.36 -15.37
N ALA A 82 14.14 12.14 -15.89
CA ALA A 82 13.22 11.55 -16.85
C ALA A 82 11.89 11.16 -16.20
N PHE A 83 11.93 10.63 -14.98
CA PHE A 83 10.75 10.32 -14.19
C PHE A 83 9.92 11.58 -13.92
N ASP A 84 10.54 12.65 -13.41
CA ASP A 84 9.87 13.92 -13.12
C ASP A 84 9.23 14.54 -14.36
N ARG A 85 9.92 14.48 -15.52
CA ARG A 85 9.35 14.95 -16.78
C ARG A 85 8.12 14.14 -17.20
N LEU A 86 8.17 12.81 -17.04
CA LEU A 86 7.06 11.93 -17.41
C LEU A 86 5.86 12.06 -16.45
N THR A 87 6.11 12.35 -15.17
CA THR A 87 5.07 12.52 -14.14
C THR A 87 4.64 13.98 -13.96
N SER A 88 5.26 14.91 -14.68
CA SER A 88 5.07 16.37 -14.52
C SER A 88 5.33 16.88 -13.09
N GLY A 89 6.25 16.24 -12.36
CA GLY A 89 6.62 16.59 -10.99
C GLY A 89 5.49 16.46 -9.96
N ARG A 90 4.46 15.65 -10.25
CA ARG A 90 3.27 15.48 -9.38
C ARG A 90 3.44 14.40 -8.31
N VAL A 91 4.57 13.72 -8.29
CA VAL A 91 4.83 12.57 -7.43
C VAL A 91 5.89 12.98 -6.41
N PRO A 92 5.70 12.70 -5.11
CA PRO A 92 6.72 12.95 -4.10
C PRO A 92 8.00 12.15 -4.34
N ASP A 93 9.13 12.65 -3.86
CA ASP A 93 10.48 12.08 -4.04
C ASP A 93 10.65 10.63 -3.52
N TRP A 94 9.73 10.16 -2.68
CA TRP A 94 9.74 8.80 -2.12
C TRP A 94 8.95 7.76 -2.95
N GLY A 95 8.19 8.20 -3.96
CA GLY A 95 7.45 7.30 -4.84
C GLY A 95 8.39 6.46 -5.70
N LYS A 96 8.24 5.13 -5.69
CA LYS A 96 9.05 4.19 -6.50
C LYS A 96 8.51 3.99 -7.92
N GLY A 97 7.24 4.32 -8.11
CA GLY A 97 6.51 4.29 -9.36
C GLY A 97 5.42 5.37 -9.36
N CYS A 98 4.74 5.51 -10.49
CA CYS A 98 3.57 6.38 -10.60
C CYS A 98 2.60 5.86 -11.65
N ALA A 99 1.35 5.69 -11.25
CA ALA A 99 0.22 5.53 -12.13
C ALA A 99 -0.43 6.88 -12.46
N LEU A 100 -0.86 7.00 -13.71
CA LEU A 100 -1.76 8.03 -14.21
C LEU A 100 -3.04 7.32 -14.70
N PRO A 101 -3.96 6.95 -13.79
CA PRO A 101 -5.03 5.98 -14.07
C PRO A 101 -5.96 6.39 -15.22
N ALA A 102 -6.31 7.67 -15.27
CA ALA A 102 -7.17 8.24 -16.31
C ALA A 102 -6.60 8.07 -17.74
N TYR A 103 -5.27 7.95 -17.87
CA TYR A 103 -4.59 7.79 -19.16
C TYR A 103 -4.11 6.36 -19.43
N GLY A 104 -4.29 5.44 -18.46
CA GLY A 104 -3.74 4.09 -18.52
C GLY A 104 -2.22 4.07 -18.64
N VAL A 105 -1.55 5.02 -18.00
CA VAL A 105 -0.08 5.17 -18.05
C VAL A 105 0.51 4.81 -16.70
N ILE A 106 1.65 4.12 -16.71
CA ILE A 106 2.48 3.80 -15.56
C ILE A 106 3.90 4.26 -15.86
N VAL A 107 4.59 4.82 -14.88
CA VAL A 107 6.00 5.19 -14.97
C VAL A 107 6.77 4.49 -13.85
N LEU A 108 7.84 3.77 -14.20
CA LEU A 108 8.67 2.99 -13.29
C LEU A 108 10.11 3.53 -13.28
N GLN A 109 10.83 3.33 -12.18
CA GLN A 109 12.21 3.80 -11.98
C GLN A 109 13.22 2.64 -11.91
N PRO A 110 13.60 2.02 -13.05
CA PRO A 110 14.53 0.88 -13.10
C PRO A 110 15.95 1.15 -12.57
N PHE A 111 16.31 2.41 -12.32
CA PHE A 111 17.60 2.80 -11.75
C PHE A 111 17.62 2.82 -10.21
N ARG A 112 16.45 2.84 -9.56
CA ARG A 112 16.31 2.78 -8.08
C ARG A 112 16.00 1.37 -7.59
N GLU A 113 15.43 0.52 -8.45
CA GLU A 113 14.85 -0.76 -8.04
C GLU A 113 15.52 -1.95 -8.74
N GLY A 114 15.73 -3.03 -7.98
CA GLY A 114 16.08 -4.32 -8.56
C GLY A 114 14.89 -4.96 -9.30
N PRO A 115 15.11 -5.99 -10.14
CA PRO A 115 14.03 -6.61 -10.92
C PRO A 115 12.85 -7.17 -10.10
N GLY A 116 13.11 -7.65 -8.88
CA GLY A 116 12.06 -8.16 -7.98
C GLY A 116 11.18 -7.04 -7.43
N ASP A 117 11.79 -5.95 -6.97
CA ASP A 117 11.08 -4.78 -6.44
C ASP A 117 10.28 -4.08 -7.53
N LEU A 118 10.84 -3.96 -8.74
CA LEU A 118 10.15 -3.38 -9.89
C LEU A 118 8.87 -4.14 -10.27
N GLY A 119 8.87 -5.47 -10.11
CA GLY A 119 7.67 -6.29 -10.35
C GLY A 119 6.56 -6.03 -9.34
N THR A 120 6.94 -5.84 -8.07
CA THR A 120 6.04 -5.43 -6.98
C THR A 120 5.46 -4.04 -7.24
N THR A 121 6.31 -3.07 -7.57
CA THR A 121 5.91 -1.70 -7.93
C THR A 121 4.98 -1.71 -9.14
N LEU A 122 5.27 -2.48 -10.19
CA LEU A 122 4.37 -2.62 -11.34
C LEU A 122 3.00 -3.19 -10.94
N ALA A 123 2.95 -4.20 -10.07
CA ALA A 123 1.68 -4.76 -9.60
C ALA A 123 0.86 -3.71 -8.83
N HIS A 124 1.52 -2.87 -8.02
CA HIS A 124 0.91 -1.74 -7.34
C HIS A 124 0.33 -0.74 -8.35
N GLU A 125 1.13 -0.26 -9.29
CA GLU A 125 0.69 0.77 -10.25
C GLU A 125 -0.38 0.27 -11.24
N VAL A 126 -0.31 -0.99 -11.66
CA VAL A 126 -1.37 -1.63 -12.48
C VAL A 126 -2.69 -1.67 -11.72
N SER A 127 -2.64 -1.85 -10.40
CA SER A 127 -3.84 -1.89 -9.57
C SER A 127 -4.60 -0.57 -9.57
N HIS A 128 -3.91 0.57 -9.48
CA HIS A 128 -4.55 1.88 -9.61
C HIS A 128 -5.24 2.05 -10.96
N VAL A 129 -4.56 1.70 -12.06
CA VAL A 129 -5.12 1.82 -13.42
C VAL A 129 -6.37 0.96 -13.58
N LEU A 130 -6.30 -0.30 -13.16
CA LEU A 130 -7.41 -1.25 -13.34
C LEU A 130 -8.56 -0.98 -12.38
N LEU A 131 -8.28 -0.54 -11.15
CA LEU A 131 -9.32 -0.15 -10.21
C LEU A 131 -10.07 1.09 -10.71
N HIS A 132 -9.35 2.11 -11.19
CA HIS A 132 -9.96 3.30 -11.80
C HIS A 132 -10.89 2.92 -12.97
N ARG A 133 -10.46 1.98 -13.82
CA ARG A 133 -11.29 1.48 -14.92
C ARG A 133 -12.47 0.63 -14.45
N ALA A 134 -12.29 -0.16 -13.39
CA ALA A 134 -13.35 -0.98 -12.81
C ALA A 134 -14.51 -0.10 -12.32
N VAL A 135 -14.22 1.03 -11.67
CA VAL A 135 -15.23 1.99 -11.20
C VAL A 135 -15.72 2.97 -12.28
N GLY A 136 -15.27 2.82 -13.52
CA GLY A 136 -15.66 3.71 -14.62
C GLY A 136 -15.16 5.15 -14.46
N GLY A 137 -14.01 5.33 -13.83
CA GLY A 137 -13.39 6.64 -13.59
C GLY A 137 -13.99 7.46 -12.45
N ARG A 138 -14.91 6.88 -11.68
CA ARG A 138 -15.50 7.50 -10.49
C ARG A 138 -14.46 7.70 -9.38
N PRO A 139 -14.60 8.76 -8.56
CA PRO A 139 -13.67 9.03 -7.47
C PRO A 139 -13.75 7.94 -6.39
N LEU A 140 -12.60 7.54 -5.87
CA LEU A 140 -12.43 6.61 -4.76
C LEU A 140 -11.74 7.32 -3.61
N PRO A 141 -12.05 6.98 -2.34
CA PRO A 141 -11.22 7.39 -1.22
C PRO A 141 -9.82 6.83 -1.39
N ARG A 142 -8.80 7.63 -1.05
CA ARG A 142 -7.41 7.26 -1.26
C ARG A 142 -7.02 6.01 -0.49
N TRP A 143 -7.53 5.82 0.73
CA TRP A 143 -7.25 4.63 1.50
C TRP A 143 -7.70 3.34 0.80
N PHE A 144 -8.80 3.39 0.04
CA PHE A 144 -9.29 2.21 -0.66
C PHE A 144 -8.44 1.91 -1.89
N ASP A 145 -8.08 2.95 -2.65
CA ASP A 145 -7.21 2.83 -3.82
C ASP A 145 -5.83 2.27 -3.46
N GLU A 146 -5.16 2.89 -2.48
CA GLU A 146 -3.85 2.47 -1.96
C GLU A 146 -3.91 1.09 -1.30
N GLY A 147 -4.95 0.82 -0.51
CA GLY A 147 -5.12 -0.48 0.16
C GLY A 147 -5.31 -1.64 -0.81
N VAL A 148 -6.07 -1.42 -1.90
CA VAL A 148 -6.24 -2.41 -2.97
C VAL A 148 -4.95 -2.60 -3.75
N ALA A 149 -4.23 -1.52 -4.07
CA ALA A 149 -2.94 -1.59 -4.74
C ALA A 149 -1.91 -2.39 -3.93
N MET A 150 -1.77 -2.10 -2.64
CA MET A 150 -0.92 -2.85 -1.73
C MET A 150 -1.34 -4.33 -1.61
N TRP A 151 -2.65 -4.62 -1.58
CA TRP A 151 -3.16 -5.99 -1.53
C TRP A 151 -2.70 -6.81 -2.73
N TYR A 152 -2.82 -6.25 -3.93
CA TYR A 152 -2.38 -6.95 -5.12
C TYR A 152 -0.86 -6.99 -5.25
N ALA A 153 -0.15 -5.93 -4.88
CA ALA A 153 1.31 -5.90 -4.91
C ALA A 153 1.96 -6.89 -3.91
N LEU A 154 1.19 -7.48 -2.99
CA LEU A 154 1.70 -8.33 -1.91
C LEU A 154 2.73 -7.59 -1.03
N GLU A 155 2.58 -6.28 -0.88
CA GLU A 155 3.48 -5.40 -0.11
C GLU A 155 3.30 -5.52 1.41
N TRP A 156 2.93 -6.71 1.89
CA TRP A 156 2.71 -6.97 3.30
C TRP A 156 3.82 -7.80 3.92
N GLY A 157 4.58 -7.16 4.81
CA GLY A 157 5.62 -7.79 5.61
C GLY A 157 5.36 -7.68 7.12
N ARG A 158 6.31 -8.25 7.88
CA ARG A 158 6.32 -8.17 9.35
C ARG A 158 6.43 -6.74 9.86
N ALA A 159 7.12 -5.86 9.11
CA ALA A 159 7.34 -4.47 9.49
C ALA A 159 6.04 -3.65 9.50
N GLN A 160 5.19 -3.79 8.49
CA GLN A 160 3.89 -3.11 8.42
C GLN A 160 2.94 -3.60 9.52
N SER A 161 2.96 -4.92 9.80
CA SER A 161 2.21 -5.51 10.93
C SER A 161 2.64 -4.92 12.28
N PHE A 162 3.96 -4.73 12.48
CA PHE A 162 4.49 -4.14 13.70
C PHE A 162 4.15 -2.64 13.83
N ARG A 163 4.24 -1.87 12.74
CA ARG A 163 3.86 -0.45 12.74
C ARG A 163 2.40 -0.25 13.12
N LEU A 164 1.47 -1.02 12.52
CA LEU A 164 0.05 -0.98 12.90
C LEU A 164 -0.17 -1.35 14.37
N ALA A 165 0.54 -2.36 14.86
CA ALA A 165 0.44 -2.76 16.26
C ALA A 165 0.87 -1.64 17.21
N LEU A 166 2.00 -1.00 16.93
CA LEU A 166 2.49 0.10 17.74
C LEU A 166 1.57 1.32 17.66
N ALA A 167 1.11 1.70 16.46
CA ALA A 167 0.20 2.83 16.28
C ALA A 167 -1.15 2.60 16.97
N SER A 168 -1.72 1.40 16.85
CA SER A 168 -2.95 1.00 17.54
C SER A 168 -2.79 1.03 19.06
N LEU A 169 -1.66 0.53 19.58
CA LEU A 169 -1.38 0.53 21.02
C LEU A 169 -1.24 1.96 21.57
N LEU A 170 -0.63 2.86 20.81
CA LEU A 170 -0.40 4.26 21.21
C LEU A 170 -1.59 5.18 20.93
N GLY A 171 -2.70 4.67 20.37
CA GLY A 171 -3.86 5.49 20.00
C GLY A 171 -3.54 6.51 18.90
N ARG A 172 -2.58 6.20 18.02
CA ARG A 172 -2.08 7.08 16.95
C ARG A 172 -2.55 6.66 15.56
N LEU A 173 -3.65 5.93 15.47
CA LEU A 173 -4.20 5.56 14.17
C LEU A 173 -4.64 6.82 13.42
N VAL A 174 -4.32 6.91 12.13
CA VAL A 174 -4.79 8.00 11.28
C VAL A 174 -6.23 7.67 10.86
N PRO A 175 -7.18 8.61 10.96
CA PRO A 175 -8.49 8.41 10.36
C PRO A 175 -8.32 8.11 8.86
N LEU A 176 -8.98 7.05 8.35
CA LEU A 176 -8.85 6.66 6.94
C LEU A 176 -9.33 7.77 5.99
N GLU A 177 -10.21 8.62 6.49
CA GLU A 177 -10.73 9.82 5.83
C GLU A 177 -9.63 10.88 5.63
N GLU A 178 -8.60 10.91 6.48
CA GLU A 178 -7.46 11.83 6.33
C GLU A 178 -6.40 11.33 5.34
N VAL A 179 -6.50 10.07 4.87
CA VAL A 179 -5.56 9.50 3.89
C VAL A 179 -5.63 10.24 2.54
N ASP A 180 -6.73 10.93 2.25
CA ASP A 180 -6.84 11.75 1.03
C ASP A 180 -5.75 12.84 0.97
N GLU A 181 -5.21 13.28 2.11
CA GLU A 181 -4.14 14.28 2.23
C GLU A 181 -2.71 13.69 2.30
N VAL A 182 -2.52 12.40 2.01
CA VAL A 182 -1.24 11.67 2.25
C VAL A 182 -0.01 12.33 1.64
N LEU A 183 -0.18 13.05 0.53
CA LEU A 183 0.92 13.76 -0.16
C LEU A 183 1.49 14.93 0.67
N SER A 184 0.77 15.40 1.69
CA SER A 184 1.21 16.44 2.62
C SER A 184 1.88 15.89 3.88
N PHE A 185 1.88 14.58 4.06
CA PHE A 185 2.36 13.93 5.28
C PHE A 185 3.88 13.77 5.29
N SER A 186 4.45 13.64 6.50
CA SER A 186 5.82 13.15 6.62
C SER A 186 5.89 11.71 6.11
N PRO A 187 7.06 11.25 5.63
CA PRO A 187 7.22 9.87 5.14
C PRO A 187 6.72 8.82 6.13
N GLU A 188 6.96 8.99 7.43
CA GLU A 188 6.52 8.05 8.46
C GLU A 188 5.00 8.02 8.63
N LYS A 189 4.35 9.19 8.54
CA LYS A 189 2.89 9.28 8.61
C LYS A 189 2.25 8.71 7.34
N ALA A 190 2.86 8.90 6.18
CA ALA A 190 2.44 8.27 4.93
C ALA A 190 2.55 6.74 4.99
N GLU A 191 3.67 6.20 5.48
CA GLU A 191 3.84 4.75 5.68
C GLU A 191 2.77 4.15 6.61
N LEU A 192 2.39 4.87 7.68
CA LEU A 192 1.31 4.43 8.56
C LEU A 192 -0.05 4.46 7.86
N ALA A 193 -0.37 5.54 7.15
CA ALA A 193 -1.60 5.66 6.38
C ALA A 193 -1.76 4.53 5.34
N TYR A 194 -0.66 4.15 4.68
CA TYR A 194 -0.64 3.00 3.76
C TYR A 194 -0.85 1.67 4.47
N ALA A 195 -0.20 1.45 5.62
CA ALA A 195 -0.44 0.25 6.40
C ALA A 195 -1.90 0.13 6.87
N GLU A 196 -2.52 1.25 7.26
CA GLU A 196 -3.93 1.30 7.67
C GLU A 196 -4.87 1.01 6.51
N SER A 197 -4.63 1.64 5.36
CA SER A 197 -5.33 1.44 4.09
C SER A 197 -5.36 -0.04 3.69
N PHE A 198 -4.19 -0.68 3.67
CA PHE A 198 -4.09 -2.12 3.41
C PHE A 198 -4.87 -2.94 4.45
N SER A 199 -4.75 -2.61 5.74
CA SER A 199 -5.43 -3.37 6.79
C SER A 199 -6.96 -3.29 6.69
N ALA A 200 -7.49 -2.17 6.21
CA ALA A 200 -8.91 -1.96 5.96
C ALA A 200 -9.41 -2.81 4.79
N VAL A 201 -8.63 -2.91 3.72
CA VAL A 201 -8.94 -3.81 2.59
C VAL A 201 -8.83 -5.28 3.01
N VAL A 202 -7.83 -5.66 3.82
CA VAL A 202 -7.75 -7.02 4.38
C VAL A 202 -8.95 -7.31 5.28
N PHE A 203 -9.37 -6.36 6.12
CA PHE A 203 -10.57 -6.50 6.93
C PHE A 203 -11.82 -6.71 6.05
N LEU A 204 -11.99 -5.88 5.02
CA LEU A 204 -13.10 -6.00 4.07
C LEU A 204 -13.13 -7.40 3.42
N LEU A 205 -12.00 -7.84 2.87
CA LEU A 205 -11.89 -9.14 2.18
C LEU A 205 -12.09 -10.33 3.14
N SER A 206 -11.53 -10.26 4.35
CA SER A 206 -11.61 -11.36 5.31
C SER A 206 -12.98 -11.48 5.99
N ARG A 207 -13.64 -10.35 6.27
CA ARG A 207 -14.92 -10.33 7.00
C ARG A 207 -16.13 -10.46 6.07
N TYR A 208 -16.07 -9.86 4.89
CA TYR A 208 -17.20 -9.74 3.96
C TYR A 208 -17.01 -10.54 2.66
N GLY A 209 -15.89 -11.25 2.51
CA GLY A 209 -15.62 -12.18 1.41
C GLY A 209 -14.57 -11.67 0.42
N GLY A 210 -13.84 -12.59 -0.20
CA GLY A 210 -12.71 -12.29 -1.09
C GLY A 210 -13.09 -11.55 -2.38
N ASP A 211 -14.37 -11.52 -2.74
CA ASP A 211 -14.93 -10.79 -3.87
C ASP A 211 -15.48 -9.40 -3.49
N SER A 212 -15.31 -8.95 -2.23
CA SER A 212 -15.87 -7.67 -1.75
C SER A 212 -15.42 -6.47 -2.58
N VAL A 213 -14.15 -6.40 -2.98
CA VAL A 213 -13.64 -5.31 -3.84
C VAL A 213 -14.40 -5.28 -5.17
N ARG A 214 -14.60 -6.44 -5.81
CA ARG A 214 -15.39 -6.57 -7.04
C ARG A 214 -16.85 -6.11 -6.85
N ARG A 215 -17.47 -6.40 -5.71
CA ARG A 215 -18.84 -5.94 -5.44
C ARG A 215 -18.90 -4.43 -5.27
N VAL A 216 -17.97 -3.83 -4.54
CA VAL A 216 -17.86 -2.37 -4.40
C VAL A 216 -17.69 -1.70 -5.76
N THR A 217 -16.73 -2.17 -6.57
CA THR A 217 -16.48 -1.56 -7.90
C THR A 217 -17.67 -1.71 -8.84
N LYS A 218 -18.35 -2.86 -8.80
CA LYS A 218 -19.58 -3.11 -9.55
C LYS A 218 -20.67 -2.10 -9.18
N PHE A 219 -20.99 -1.94 -7.90
CA PHE A 219 -22.03 -1.01 -7.45
C PHE A 219 -21.69 0.44 -7.79
N MET A 220 -20.43 0.84 -7.65
CA MET A 220 -19.99 2.16 -8.09
C MET A 220 -20.19 2.36 -9.59
N ARG A 221 -19.81 1.37 -10.40
CA ARG A 221 -20.01 1.43 -11.85
C ARG A 221 -21.49 1.53 -12.25
N GLU A 222 -22.38 0.94 -11.46
CA GLU A 222 -23.83 0.99 -11.66
C GLU A 222 -24.46 2.35 -11.33
N GLY A 223 -23.81 3.20 -10.54
CA GLY A 223 -24.42 4.48 -10.16
C GLY A 223 -24.03 4.99 -8.79
N ASP A 224 -23.65 4.08 -7.90
CA ASP A 224 -23.53 4.39 -6.47
C ASP A 224 -22.28 5.24 -6.18
N SER A 225 -22.38 6.06 -5.13
CA SER A 225 -21.21 6.63 -4.47
C SER A 225 -20.43 5.55 -3.73
N PHE A 226 -19.17 5.81 -3.38
CA PHE A 226 -18.36 4.84 -2.64
C PHE A 226 -19.00 4.42 -1.29
N PRO A 227 -19.52 5.34 -0.44
CA PRO A 227 -20.21 4.96 0.79
C PRO A 227 -21.42 4.04 0.55
N GLU A 228 -22.23 4.32 -0.47
CA GLU A 228 -23.39 3.51 -0.83
C GLU A 228 -22.97 2.11 -1.33
N ALA A 229 -21.96 2.04 -2.19
CA ALA A 229 -21.41 0.80 -2.71
C ALA A 229 -20.78 -0.08 -1.61
N LEU A 230 -20.05 0.54 -0.68
CA LEU A 230 -19.50 -0.15 0.48
C LEU A 230 -20.64 -0.66 1.38
N SER A 231 -21.65 0.18 1.63
CA SER A 231 -22.80 -0.19 2.45
C SER A 231 -23.60 -1.36 1.88
N ARG A 232 -23.85 -1.36 0.57
CA ARG A 232 -24.48 -2.50 -0.12
C ARG A 232 -23.63 -3.77 -0.07
N THR A 233 -22.30 -3.64 0.03
CA THR A 233 -21.37 -4.77 0.08
C THR A 233 -21.27 -5.38 1.48
N THR A 234 -21.32 -4.56 2.53
CA THR A 234 -21.06 -4.96 3.92
C THR A 234 -22.32 -5.06 4.77
N GLY A 235 -23.39 -4.35 4.40
CA GLY A 235 -24.58 -4.15 5.22
C GLY A 235 -24.43 -3.07 6.30
N LEU A 236 -23.29 -2.37 6.35
CA LEU A 236 -22.99 -1.33 7.33
C LEU A 236 -23.06 0.06 6.71
N SER A 237 -23.31 1.10 7.50
CA SER A 237 -22.98 2.46 7.07
C SER A 237 -21.46 2.62 6.92
N TYR A 238 -21.02 3.66 6.20
CA TYR A 238 -19.60 3.96 6.06
C TYR A 238 -18.91 4.13 7.43
N ASP A 239 -19.51 4.92 8.32
CA ASP A 239 -18.97 5.15 9.67
C ASP A 239 -18.92 3.86 10.50
N ALA A 240 -19.96 3.03 10.45
CA ALA A 240 -20.00 1.76 11.16
C ALA A 240 -18.93 0.78 10.64
N PHE A 241 -18.66 0.77 9.32
CA PHE A 241 -17.56 -0.01 8.77
C PHE A 241 -16.20 0.43 9.32
N LEU A 242 -15.97 1.75 9.41
CA LEU A 242 -14.72 2.30 9.94
C LEU A 242 -14.55 1.99 11.43
N GLU A 243 -15.61 2.07 12.22
CA GLU A 243 -15.60 1.67 13.64
C GLU A 243 -15.31 0.18 13.82
N GLU A 244 -15.93 -0.68 13.01
CA GLU A 244 -15.66 -2.12 13.04
C GLU A 244 -14.22 -2.44 12.63
N TRP A 245 -13.69 -1.77 11.60
CA TRP A 245 -12.30 -1.92 11.20
C TRP A 245 -11.33 -1.50 12.32
N ARG A 246 -11.56 -0.34 12.95
CA ARG A 246 -10.76 0.13 14.10
C ARG A 246 -10.76 -0.90 15.23
N SER A 247 -11.93 -1.47 15.52
CA SER A 247 -12.09 -2.54 16.53
C SER A 247 -11.34 -3.82 16.14
N TYR A 248 -11.36 -4.19 14.85
CA TYR A 248 -10.61 -5.32 14.31
C TYR A 248 -9.09 -5.12 14.45
N VAL A 249 -8.56 -3.95 14.08
CA VAL A 249 -7.14 -3.61 14.22
C VAL A 249 -6.73 -3.70 15.69
N TRP A 250 -7.51 -3.07 16.57
CA TRP A 250 -7.24 -3.09 18.00
C TRP A 250 -7.20 -4.51 18.57
N ARG A 251 -8.16 -5.38 18.22
CA ARG A 251 -8.20 -6.77 18.68
C ARG A 251 -7.06 -7.62 18.11
N LYS A 252 -6.73 -7.41 16.84
CA LYS A 252 -5.72 -8.22 16.13
C LYS A 252 -4.30 -7.91 16.58
N TYR A 253 -4.00 -6.65 16.87
CA TYR A 253 -2.62 -6.21 17.09
C TYR A 253 -2.29 -5.83 18.54
N ASN A 254 -3.29 -5.68 19.42
CA ASN A 254 -3.03 -5.44 20.83
C ASN A 254 -2.76 -6.78 21.55
N ILE A 255 -1.49 -7.20 21.56
CA ILE A 255 -1.05 -8.44 22.21
C ILE A 255 -1.35 -8.43 23.72
N VAL A 256 -1.40 -7.25 24.35
CA VAL A 256 -1.76 -7.10 25.76
C VAL A 256 -3.21 -7.52 25.98
N LEU A 257 -4.12 -7.20 25.05
CA LEU A 257 -5.50 -7.65 25.12
C LEU A 257 -5.64 -9.16 24.89
N VAL A 258 -4.96 -9.69 23.86
CA VAL A 258 -4.92 -11.13 23.56
C VAL A 258 -4.34 -11.92 24.73
N LEU A 259 -3.34 -11.37 25.42
CA LEU A 259 -2.72 -11.99 26.59
C LEU A 259 -3.50 -11.71 27.88
N SER A 260 -4.22 -10.59 28.03
CA SER A 260 -5.04 -10.27 29.21
C SER A 260 -6.34 -11.06 29.29
N GLU A 261 -6.85 -11.52 28.15
CA GLU A 261 -8.01 -12.42 28.06
C GLU A 261 -7.64 -13.87 28.49
N GLY A 262 -6.35 -14.20 28.58
CA GLY A 262 -5.84 -15.52 28.98
C GLY A 262 -5.03 -15.51 30.27
N PRO A 263 -4.89 -16.64 30.98
CA PRO A 263 -4.11 -16.72 32.22
C PRO A 263 -2.61 -16.49 32.01
N TYR A 264 -2.12 -16.55 30.77
CA TYR A 264 -0.70 -16.58 30.44
C TYR A 264 0.04 -15.25 30.66
N LEU A 265 -0.63 -14.10 30.55
CA LEU A 265 -0.03 -12.82 30.92
C LEU A 265 0.34 -12.80 32.40
N TRP A 266 -0.60 -13.23 33.25
CA TRP A 266 -0.40 -13.30 34.70
C TRP A 266 0.63 -14.36 35.09
N VAL A 267 0.72 -15.49 34.36
CA VAL A 267 1.80 -16.47 34.53
C VAL A 267 3.16 -15.85 34.20
N GLY A 268 3.28 -15.10 33.09
CA GLY A 268 4.51 -14.40 32.73
C GLY A 268 4.94 -13.36 33.76
N VAL A 269 3.99 -12.56 34.26
CA VAL A 269 4.22 -11.59 35.33
C VAL A 269 4.66 -12.29 36.62
N ALA A 270 4.00 -13.39 37.01
CA ALA A 270 4.37 -14.16 38.19
C ALA A 270 5.78 -14.76 38.07
N LEU A 271 6.14 -15.32 36.91
CA LEU A 271 7.49 -15.84 36.64
C LEU A 271 8.55 -14.73 36.70
N LEU A 272 8.25 -13.53 36.20
CA LEU A 272 9.13 -12.38 36.32
C LEU A 272 9.35 -12.01 37.80
N PHE A 273 8.29 -11.95 38.61
CA PHE A 273 8.40 -11.69 40.04
C PHE A 273 9.20 -12.77 40.78
N ILE A 274 9.00 -14.05 40.42
CA ILE A 274 9.79 -15.18 40.96
C ILE A 274 11.26 -15.03 40.59
N LEU A 275 11.57 -14.70 39.33
CA LEU A 275 12.94 -14.49 38.86
C LEU A 275 13.61 -13.33 39.61
N VAL A 276 12.93 -12.19 39.73
CA VAL A 276 13.41 -11.02 40.48
C VAL A 276 13.67 -11.39 41.94
N TYR A 277 12.76 -12.13 42.56
CA TYR A 277 12.94 -12.63 43.93
C TYR A 277 14.15 -13.57 44.05
N MET A 278 14.32 -14.51 43.12
CA MET A 278 15.45 -15.43 43.10
C MET A 278 16.78 -14.71 42.95
N VAL A 279 16.85 -13.71 42.05
CA VAL A 279 18.05 -12.89 41.85
C VAL A 279 18.35 -12.09 43.12
N LYS A 280 17.35 -11.43 43.70
CA LYS A 280 17.50 -10.67 44.94
C LYS A 280 17.96 -11.56 46.10
N ARG A 281 17.39 -12.76 46.21
CA ARG A 281 17.73 -13.73 47.27
C ARG A 281 19.13 -14.30 47.11
N ARG A 282 19.56 -14.59 45.86
CA ARG A 282 20.94 -15.00 45.58
C ARG A 282 21.93 -13.89 45.92
N LYS A 283 21.60 -12.63 45.61
CA LYS A 283 22.45 -11.50 45.93
C LYS A 283 22.53 -11.25 47.44
N ALA A 284 21.42 -11.39 48.16
CA ALA A 284 21.38 -11.30 49.62
C ALA A 284 22.27 -12.34 50.30
N ARG A 285 22.21 -13.60 49.85
CA ARG A 285 23.06 -14.67 50.38
C ARG A 285 24.55 -14.43 50.17
N ARG A 286 24.95 -13.91 49.00
CA ARG A 286 26.35 -13.57 48.74
C ARG A 286 26.86 -12.47 49.66
N MET A 287 26.04 -11.45 49.94
CA MET A 287 26.41 -10.39 50.89
C MET A 287 26.48 -10.91 52.33
N GLU A 288 25.62 -11.86 52.72
CA GLU A 288 25.72 -12.54 54.02
C GLU A 288 27.01 -13.37 54.13
N GLU A 289 27.37 -14.12 53.08
CA GLU A 289 28.63 -14.90 53.01
C GLU A 289 29.87 -13.98 53.09
N GLU A 290 29.86 -12.84 52.36
CA GLU A 290 30.92 -11.82 52.43
C GLU A 290 31.02 -11.16 53.82
N TRP A 291 29.88 -10.86 54.47
CA TRP A 291 29.86 -10.29 55.82
C TRP A 291 30.25 -11.30 56.91
N GLU A 292 29.97 -12.58 56.70
CA GLU A 292 30.48 -13.64 57.56
C GLU A 292 32.00 -13.70 57.41
N GLU A 293 32.56 -13.77 56.20
CA GLU A 293 34.01 -13.80 55.97
C GLU A 293 34.75 -12.55 56.50
N GLU A 294 34.20 -11.34 56.34
CA GLU A 294 34.76 -10.09 56.88
C GLU A 294 34.59 -9.93 58.40
N GLY A 295 33.65 -10.66 59.02
CA GLY A 295 33.41 -10.65 60.47
C GLY A 295 34.35 -11.54 61.29
N TRP A 296 35.25 -12.28 60.62
CA TRP A 296 36.25 -13.16 61.25
C TRP A 296 37.70 -12.67 61.11
N GLU A 297 37.93 -11.42 60.67
CA GLU A 297 39.22 -10.70 60.80
C GLU A 297 39.18 -9.64 61.93
#